data_AF-A0A953IJN4-F1
#
_entry.id   AF-A0A953IJN4-F1
#
_cell.length_a   1.000
_cell.length_b   1.000
_cell.length_c   1.000
_cell.angle_alpha   90.00
_cell.angle_beta   90.00
_cell.angle_gamma   90.00
#
_symmetry.space_group_name_H-M   'P 1'
#
loop_
_entity.id
_entity.type
_entity.pdbx_description
1 polymer ?
#
loop_
_entity_poly.entity_id
_entity_poly.type
_entity_poly.pdbx_seq_one_letter_code
_entity_poly.pdbx_strand_id
1 'polypeptide(L)'
;MRCGVVVFPGSNCDHDVYHVLKHVFDQEVLFLWHEDTSLKGCDLVVLPGGWSYGDYLRGGAMAALSPVVAAIKQHAEKGGLVLGICNGFQVLTEAQRADLPFTRGYREGQVIRLPIA
;
A
#
# COMPACT_ATOMS: atom_id res chain seq x y z
N MET A 1 11.87 -14.60 -1.82
CA MET A 1 10.75 -13.93 -2.52
C MET A 1 11.24 -12.59 -3.03
N ARG A 2 10.61 -12.04 -4.07
CA ARG A 2 10.92 -10.71 -4.59
C ARG A 2 9.96 -9.69 -3.99
N CYS A 3 10.50 -8.70 -3.29
CA CYS A 3 9.73 -7.66 -2.60
C CYS A 3 9.82 -6.33 -3.34
N GLY A 4 8.69 -5.66 -3.52
CA GLY A 4 8.61 -4.29 -4.03
C GLY A 4 8.25 -3.32 -2.91
N VAL A 5 9.04 -2.27 -2.72
CA VAL A 5 8.71 -1.16 -1.81
C VAL A 5 8.30 0.04 -2.65
N VAL A 6 7.06 0.49 -2.48
CA VAL A 6 6.54 1.62 -3.26
C VAL A 6 7.09 2.92 -2.72
N VAL A 7 7.58 3.78 -3.60
CA VAL A 7 8.04 5.13 -3.27
C VAL A 7 7.04 6.13 -3.85
N PHE A 8 6.38 6.88 -2.97
CA PHE A 8 5.51 7.99 -3.33
C PHE A 8 6.26 9.32 -3.11
N PRO A 9 5.92 10.40 -3.82
CA PRO A 9 6.43 11.71 -3.47
C PRO A 9 6.04 12.02 -2.02
N GLY A 10 6.99 12.33 -1.14
CA GLY A 10 6.73 12.60 0.28
C GLY A 10 6.59 11.37 1.20
N SER A 11 6.68 10.13 0.70
CA SER A 11 6.91 8.99 1.59
C SER A 11 8.27 9.13 2.29
N ASN A 12 8.39 8.61 3.51
CA ASN A 12 9.61 8.78 4.31
C ASN A 12 10.07 7.52 5.06
N CYS A 13 9.29 6.43 5.01
CA CYS A 13 9.64 5.14 5.61
C CYS A 13 9.92 4.05 4.56
N ASP A 14 10.03 4.40 3.28
CA ASP A 14 10.40 3.47 2.21
C ASP A 14 11.78 2.83 2.47
N HIS A 15 12.77 3.62 2.86
CA HIS A 15 14.10 3.12 3.22
C HIS A 15 14.10 2.24 4.48
N ASP A 16 13.22 2.50 5.45
CA ASP A 16 13.08 1.66 6.65
C ASP A 16 12.57 0.27 6.28
N VAL A 17 11.52 0.22 5.44
CA VAL A 17 10.98 -1.04 4.91
C VAL A 17 12.02 -1.77 4.06
N TYR A 18 12.74 -1.04 3.19
CA TYR A 18 13.83 -1.61 2.41
C TYR A 18 14.88 -2.25 3.32
N HIS A 19 15.31 -1.55 4.36
CA HIS A 19 16.34 -2.04 5.29
C HIS A 19 15.90 -3.35 5.94
N VAL A 20 14.69 -3.39 6.48
CA VAL A 20 14.16 -4.58 7.16
C VAL A 20 14.05 -5.75 6.19
N LEU A 21 13.46 -5.55 5.00
CA LEU A 21 13.30 -6.63 4.02
C LEU A 21 14.64 -7.12 3.47
N LYS A 22 15.58 -6.20 3.20
CA LYS A 22 16.85 -6.52 2.55
C LYS A 22 17.89 -7.07 3.52
N HIS A 23 18.03 -6.45 4.70
CA HIS A 23 19.14 -6.73 5.61
C HIS A 23 18.76 -7.58 6.81
N VAL A 24 17.50 -7.55 7.25
CA VAL A 24 17.03 -8.37 8.38
C VAL A 24 16.44 -9.68 7.88
N PHE A 25 15.60 -9.62 6.83
CA PHE A 25 14.93 -10.81 6.27
C PHE A 25 15.65 -11.41 5.05
N ASP A 26 16.76 -10.83 4.60
CA ASP A 26 17.57 -11.29 3.46
C ASP A 26 16.75 -11.60 2.19
N GLN A 27 15.88 -10.66 1.79
CA GLN A 27 15.08 -10.79 0.57
C GLN A 27 15.65 -9.98 -0.60
N GLU A 28 15.24 -10.32 -1.82
CA GLU A 28 15.43 -9.44 -2.97
C GLU A 28 14.43 -8.29 -2.88
N VAL A 29 14.92 -7.05 -2.88
CA VAL A 29 14.08 -5.86 -2.71
C VAL A 29 14.33 -4.86 -3.82
N LEU A 30 13.26 -4.35 -4.41
CA LEU A 30 13.28 -3.28 -5.40
C LEU A 30 12.44 -2.12 -4.92
N PHE A 31 12.85 -0.91 -5.29
CA PHE A 31 11.96 0.24 -5.23
C PHE A 31 11.05 0.26 -6.47
N LEU A 32 9.76 0.51 -6.24
CA LEU A 32 8.74 0.70 -7.26
C LEU A 32 8.34 2.17 -7.23
N TRP A 33 8.50 2.88 -8.34
CA TRP A 33 8.13 4.29 -8.42
C TRP A 33 6.61 4.43 -8.52
N HIS A 34 6.02 5.50 -7.96
CA HIS A 34 4.56 5.66 -7.97
C HIS A 34 3.93 5.70 -9.39
N GLU A 35 4.70 6.09 -10.41
CA GLU A 35 4.26 6.12 -11.81
C GLU A 35 4.49 4.79 -12.55
N ASP A 36 5.18 3.82 -11.94
CA ASP A 36 5.37 2.50 -12.56
C ASP A 36 4.01 1.83 -12.79
N THR A 37 3.81 1.22 -13.96
CA THR A 37 2.59 0.49 -14.32
C THR A 37 2.75 -1.03 -14.17
N SER A 38 3.91 -1.50 -13.71
CA SER A 38 4.18 -2.91 -13.46
C SER A 38 4.93 -3.09 -12.14
N LEU A 39 4.72 -4.24 -11.49
CA LEU A 39 5.36 -4.58 -10.23
C LEU A 39 6.68 -5.35 -10.42
N LYS A 40 7.19 -5.40 -11.66
CA LYS A 40 8.48 -6.02 -12.00
C LYS A 40 8.63 -7.46 -11.45
N GLY A 41 7.53 -8.22 -11.39
CA GLY A 41 7.52 -9.59 -10.87
C GLY A 41 7.72 -9.73 -9.36
N CYS A 42 7.38 -8.71 -8.56
CA CYS A 42 7.38 -8.81 -7.10
C CYS A 42 6.25 -9.74 -6.60
N ASP A 43 6.59 -10.62 -5.66
CA ASP A 43 5.65 -11.51 -4.96
C ASP A 43 4.89 -10.75 -3.86
N LEU A 44 5.63 -9.92 -3.12
CA LEU A 44 5.13 -9.04 -2.06
C LEU A 44 5.33 -7.58 -2.46
N VAL A 45 4.28 -6.78 -2.35
CA VAL A 45 4.39 -5.32 -2.47
C VAL A 45 4.05 -4.65 -1.15
N VAL A 46 4.93 -3.76 -0.69
CA VAL A 46 4.76 -3.00 0.54
C VAL A 46 4.57 -1.53 0.20
N LEU A 47 3.46 -0.95 0.68
CA LEU A 47 3.27 0.49 0.72
C LEU A 47 3.74 0.99 2.10
N PRO A 48 4.83 1.77 2.17
CA PRO A 48 5.41 2.19 3.43
C PRO A 48 4.57 3.27 4.13
N GLY A 49 4.96 3.59 5.37
CA GLY A 49 4.44 4.75 6.10
C GLY A 49 5.01 6.08 5.59
N GLY A 50 4.51 7.17 6.18
CA GLY A 50 4.97 8.52 5.90
C GLY A 50 3.84 9.48 5.59
N TRP A 51 4.09 10.44 4.69
CA TRP A 51 3.17 11.52 4.32
C TRP A 51 3.14 11.67 2.80
N SER A 52 2.64 10.65 2.10
CA SER A 52 2.58 10.70 0.63
C SER A 52 1.80 11.94 0.15
N TYR A 53 2.39 12.69 -0.78
CA TYR A 53 1.94 14.00 -1.22
C TYR A 53 1.64 14.98 -0.07
N GLY A 54 2.38 14.86 1.05
CA GLY A 54 2.17 15.67 2.26
C GLY A 54 0.79 15.51 2.91
N ASP A 55 0.03 14.48 2.53
CA ASP A 55 -1.38 14.30 2.89
C ASP A 55 -2.26 15.55 2.61
N TYR A 56 -1.88 16.36 1.61
CA TYR A 56 -2.47 17.70 1.36
C TYR A 56 -3.99 17.71 1.20
N LEU A 57 -4.59 16.67 0.63
CA LEU A 57 -6.04 16.53 0.52
C LEU A 57 -6.62 15.75 1.72
N ARG A 58 -6.12 14.53 1.90
CA ARG A 58 -6.42 13.58 2.98
C ARG A 58 -5.35 12.48 2.92
N GLY A 59 -5.08 11.84 4.06
CA GLY A 59 -4.11 10.76 4.18
C GLY A 59 -4.22 9.73 3.05
N GLY A 60 -3.18 9.64 2.21
CA GLY A 60 -3.09 8.68 1.11
C GLY A 60 -4.05 8.88 -0.08
N ALA A 61 -4.95 9.87 -0.05
CA ALA A 61 -5.98 10.06 -1.07
C ALA A 61 -5.41 10.39 -2.46
N MET A 62 -4.37 11.23 -2.50
CA MET A 62 -3.68 11.53 -3.77
C MET A 62 -2.84 10.35 -4.25
N ALA A 63 -2.10 9.70 -3.34
CA ALA A 63 -1.28 8.55 -3.68
C ALA A 63 -2.09 7.36 -4.21
N ALA A 64 -3.32 7.16 -3.74
CA ALA A 64 -4.22 6.12 -4.22
C ALA A 64 -4.60 6.23 -5.71
N LEU A 65 -4.40 7.40 -6.31
CA LEU A 65 -4.63 7.65 -7.74
C LEU A 65 -3.39 7.37 -8.60
N SER A 66 -2.25 6.99 -7.99
CA SER A 66 -1.00 6.76 -8.73
C SER A 66 -1.08 5.52 -9.62
N PRO A 67 -0.41 5.51 -10.79
CA PRO A 67 -0.40 4.36 -11.69
C PRO A 67 0.00 3.03 -11.04
N VAL A 68 0.97 3.02 -10.13
CA VAL A 68 1.41 1.80 -9.43
C VAL A 68 0.29 1.15 -8.63
N VAL A 69 -0.65 1.95 -8.11
CA VAL A 69 -1.78 1.44 -7.31
C VAL A 69 -2.73 0.62 -8.17
N ALA A 70 -2.89 0.94 -9.46
CA ALA A 70 -3.66 0.11 -10.38
C ALA A 70 -2.99 -1.27 -10.58
N ALA A 71 -1.66 -1.32 -10.68
CA ALA A 71 -0.92 -2.57 -10.76
C ALA A 71 -1.01 -3.39 -9.46
N ILE A 72 -0.95 -2.72 -8.30
CA ILE A 72 -1.11 -3.34 -6.97
C ILE A 72 -2.49 -3.98 -6.82
N LYS A 73 -3.56 -3.31 -7.29
CA LYS A 73 -4.91 -3.88 -7.29
C LYS A 73 -4.98 -5.19 -8.07
N GLN A 74 -4.48 -5.17 -9.31
CA GLN A 74 -4.47 -6.37 -10.16
C GLN A 74 -3.63 -7.52 -9.56
N HIS A 75 -2.54 -7.19 -8.87
CA HIS A 75 -1.71 -8.16 -8.16
C HIS A 75 -2.47 -8.81 -6.99
N ALA A 76 -3.13 -8.01 -6.17
CA ALA A 76 -3.95 -8.50 -5.06
C ALA A 76 -5.12 -9.37 -5.55
N GLU A 77 -5.79 -8.98 -6.64
CA GLU A 77 -6.88 -9.77 -7.26
C GLU A 77 -6.41 -11.14 -7.74
N LYS A 78 -5.15 -11.28 -8.13
CA LYS A 78 -4.52 -12.54 -8.53
C LYS A 78 -3.99 -13.36 -7.33
N GLY A 79 -4.24 -12.91 -6.10
CA GLY A 79 -3.78 -13.54 -4.87
C GLY A 79 -2.36 -13.17 -4.45
N GLY A 80 -1.76 -12.15 -5.08
CA GLY A 80 -0.46 -11.61 -4.70
C GLY A 80 -0.48 -10.92 -3.33
N LEU A 81 0.66 -10.90 -2.65
CA LEU A 81 0.75 -10.34 -1.30
C LEU A 81 0.93 -8.82 -1.34
N VAL A 82 0.11 -8.10 -0.56
CA VAL A 82 0.18 -6.64 -0.41
C VAL A 82 0.12 -6.29 1.07
N LEU A 83 1.05 -5.43 1.52
CA LEU A 83 1.10 -4.91 2.88
C LEU A 83 1.09 -3.38 2.86
N GLY A 84 0.15 -2.75 3.55
CA GLY A 84 0.14 -1.30 3.76
C GLY A 84 0.42 -0.96 5.22
N ILE A 85 1.39 -0.06 5.47
CA ILE A 85 1.80 0.34 6.81
C ILE A 85 1.47 1.83 7.01
N CYS A 86 0.72 2.19 8.05
CA CYS A 86 0.38 3.59 8.37
C CYS A 86 -0.24 4.32 7.15
N ASN A 87 0.47 5.28 6.53
CA ASN A 87 0.04 5.95 5.31
C ASN A 87 -0.18 4.98 4.15
N GLY A 88 0.62 3.93 4.01
CA GLY A 88 0.37 2.86 3.04
C GLY A 88 -0.95 2.14 3.27
N PHE A 89 -1.39 1.95 4.52
CA PHE A 89 -2.73 1.41 4.80
C PHE A 89 -3.82 2.41 4.38
N GLN A 90 -3.64 3.70 4.66
CA GLN A 90 -4.56 4.75 4.21
C GLN A 90 -4.69 4.76 2.68
N VAL A 91 -3.57 4.70 1.95
CA VAL A 91 -3.56 4.58 0.48
C VAL A 91 -4.37 3.37 0.02
N LEU A 92 -4.21 2.21 0.68
CA LEU A 92 -5.01 1.03 0.35
C LEU A 92 -6.49 1.25 0.62
N THR A 93 -6.88 1.90 1.72
CA THR A 93 -8.30 2.19 2.00
C THR A 93 -8.93 3.15 0.99
N GLU A 94 -8.17 4.12 0.50
CA GLU A 94 -8.60 5.07 -0.55
C GLU A 94 -8.66 4.38 -1.92
N ALA A 95 -7.72 3.47 -2.18
CA ALA A 95 -7.67 2.71 -3.41
C ALA A 95 -8.77 1.65 -3.47
N GLN A 96 -9.24 1.16 -2.32
CA GLN A 96 -10.23 0.10 -2.25
C GLN A 96 -11.57 0.53 -2.82
N ARG A 97 -12.22 -0.43 -3.48
CA ARG A 97 -13.65 -0.39 -3.70
C ARG A 97 -14.35 -0.76 -2.38
N ALA A 98 -15.52 -0.21 -2.14
CA ALA A 98 -16.33 -0.52 -0.96
C ALA A 98 -16.85 -1.98 -0.90
N ASP A 99 -16.43 -2.86 -1.81
CA ASP A 99 -17.00 -4.20 -2.02
C ASP A 99 -15.99 -5.37 -1.86
N LEU A 100 -15.00 -5.24 -0.99
CA LEU A 100 -14.16 -6.36 -0.56
C LEU A 100 -14.88 -7.28 0.44
N PRO A 101 -14.46 -8.55 0.67
CA PRO A 101 -15.07 -9.39 1.70
C PRO A 101 -15.14 -8.74 3.09
N PHE A 102 -14.12 -7.95 3.44
CA PHE A 102 -14.11 -7.15 4.67
C PHE A 102 -15.19 -6.07 4.65
N THR A 103 -15.34 -5.30 3.56
CA THR A 103 -16.28 -4.18 3.47
C THR A 103 -17.72 -4.59 3.10
N ARG A 104 -17.91 -5.73 2.43
CA ARG A 104 -19.22 -6.34 2.12
C ARG A 104 -20.01 -6.73 3.36
N GLY A 105 -19.33 -6.96 4.48
CA GLY A 105 -19.97 -7.23 5.77
C GLY A 105 -20.58 -5.98 6.42
N TYR A 106 -20.32 -4.79 5.88
CA TYR A 106 -20.76 -3.52 6.46
C TYR A 106 -21.74 -2.80 5.54
N ARG A 107 -22.74 -2.14 6.14
CA ARG A 107 -23.73 -1.32 5.44
C ARG A 107 -23.23 0.11 5.31
N GLU A 108 -23.67 0.81 4.26
CA GLU A 108 -23.43 2.25 4.14
C GLU A 108 -24.00 2.98 5.37
N GLY A 109 -23.20 3.88 5.96
CA GLY A 109 -23.54 4.57 7.21
C GLY A 109 -23.39 3.73 8.50
N GLN A 110 -22.93 2.47 8.41
CA GLN A 110 -22.68 1.65 9.59
C GLN A 110 -21.51 2.17 10.41
N VAL A 111 -21.79 2.52 11.67
CA VAL A 111 -20.75 2.88 12.65
C VAL A 111 -20.08 1.60 13.16
N ILE A 112 -18.80 1.40 12.80
CA ILE A 112 -17.98 0.30 13.30
C ILE A 112 -17.29 0.76 14.58
N ARG A 113 -17.62 0.13 15.71
CA ARG A 113 -16.94 0.37 16.99
C ARG A 113 -15.82 -0.64 17.14
N LEU A 114 -14.59 -0.19 16.90
CA LEU A 114 -13.40 -0.97 17.20
C LEU A 114 -12.99 -0.67 18.64
N PRO A 115 -12.86 -1.69 19.51
CA PRO A 115 -12.26 -1.47 20.82
C PRO A 115 -10.83 -0.98 20.60
N ILE A 116 -10.53 0.22 21.08
CA ILE A 116 -9.17 0.75 21.09
C ILE A 116 -8.44 0.01 22.21
N ALA A 117 -7.32 -0.63 21.85
CA ALA A 117 -6.39 -1.25 22.81
C ALA A 117 -5.62 -0.18 23.58
#